data_AF-U2JVL8-F1
#
_entry.id   AF-U2JVL8-F1
#
_cell.length_a   1.000
_cell.length_b   1.000
_cell.length_c   1.000
_cell.angle_alpha   90.00
_cell.angle_beta   90.00
_cell.angle_gamma   90.00
#
_symmetry.space_group_name_H-M   'P 1'
#
loop_
_entity.id
_entity.type
_entity.pdbx_description
1 polymer ?
#
loop_
_entity_poly.entity_id
_entity_poly.type
_entity_poly.pdbx_seq_one_letter_code
_entity_poly.pdbx_strand_id
1 'polypeptide(L)' 'MKENHDELGYFMVQTLTEKMLEKGLISFDEYDKLTALNRQTFSPLYADLLPKRLDISSKTI' A
#
# COMPACT_ATOMS: atom_id res chain seq x y z
N MET A 1 -2.77 14.32 -19.81
CA MET A 1 -2.00 14.27 -18.55
C MET A 1 -2.74 13.33 -17.62
N LYS A 2 -2.19 12.12 -17.42
CA LYS A 2 -2.83 10.99 -16.75
C LYS A 2 -1.96 10.51 -15.58
N GLU A 3 -1.23 11.44 -14.97
CA GLU A 3 -0.09 11.12 -14.10
C GLU A 3 -0.42 11.26 -12.60
N ASN A 4 -1.52 11.92 -12.20
CA ASN A 4 -1.79 12.22 -10.78
C ASN A 4 -2.88 11.37 -10.12
N HIS A 5 -3.81 10.77 -10.89
CA HIS A 5 -4.96 10.05 -10.30
C HIS A 5 -4.57 8.66 -9.77
N ASP A 6 -3.64 8.02 -10.46
CA ASP A 6 -3.22 6.67 -10.16
C ASP A 6 -2.33 6.64 -8.90
N GLU A 7 -1.49 7.66 -8.70
CA GLU A 7 -0.69 7.82 -7.49
C GLU A 7 -1.54 8.10 -6.24
N LEU A 8 -2.44 9.08 -6.34
CA LEU A 8 -3.37 9.40 -5.24
C LEU A 8 -4.29 8.22 -4.94
N GLY A 9 -4.78 7.55 -5.98
CA GLY A 9 -5.61 6.36 -5.86
C GLY A 9 -4.89 5.24 -5.12
N TYR A 10 -3.66 4.92 -5.52
CA TYR A 10 -2.84 3.92 -4.84
C TYR A 10 -2.62 4.29 -3.38
N PHE A 11 -2.23 5.54 -3.09
CA PHE A 11 -1.98 5.98 -1.72
C PHE A 11 -3.21 5.81 -0.83
N MET A 12 -4.39 6.19 -1.34
CA MET A 12 -5.66 6.05 -0.62
C MET A 12 -6.01 4.58 -0.34
N VAL A 13 -5.94 3.70 -1.35
CA VAL A 13 -6.30 2.29 -1.15
C VAL A 13 -5.27 1.56 -0.29
N GLN A 14 -3.99 1.89 -0.42
CA GLN A 14 -2.93 1.27 0.38
C GLN A 14 -3.06 1.67 1.85
N THR A 15 -3.37 2.94 2.13
CA THR A 15 -3.68 3.42 3.50
C THR A 15 -4.91 2.70 4.08
N LEU A 16 -5.93 2.43 3.26
CA LEU A 16 -7.11 1.68 3.71
C LEU A 16 -6.75 0.23 4.03
N THR A 17 -5.99 -0.44 3.15
CA THR A 17 -5.51 -1.81 3.35
C THR A 17 -4.67 -1.94 4.63
N GLU A 18 -3.80 -0.96 4.91
CA GLU A 18 -3.04 -0.90 6.17
C GLU A 18 -3.94 -0.81 7.40
N LYS A 19 -4.95 0.08 7.38
CA LYS A 19 -5.93 0.20 8.48
C LYS A 19 -6.76 -1.07 8.67
N MET A 20 -7.07 -1.79 7.59
CA MET A 20 -7.77 -3.08 7.68
C MET A 20 -6.92 -4.11 8.40
N LEU A 21 -5.63 -4.17 8.09
CA LEU A 21 -4.69 -5.06 8.78
C LEU A 21 -4.49 -4.67 10.25
N GLU A 22 -4.29 -3.39 10.54
CA GLU A 22 -4.15 -2.89 11.93
C GLU A 22 -5.37 -3.19 12.80
N LYS A 23 -6.56 -3.16 12.20
CA LYS A 23 -7.82 -3.50 12.88
C LYS A 23 -8.08 -5.01 12.94
N GLY A 24 -7.21 -5.84 12.37
CA GLY A 24 -7.38 -7.30 12.31
C GLY A 24 -8.53 -7.75 11.42
N LEU A 25 -8.98 -6.91 10.48
CA LEU A 25 -10.04 -7.25 9.52
C LEU A 25 -9.54 -8.15 8.39
N ILE A 26 -8.24 -8.15 8.15
CA ILE A 26 -7.54 -9.00 7.20
C ILE A 26 -6.29 -9.58 7.86
N SER A 27 -5.89 -10.76 7.41
CA SER A 27 -4.62 -11.38 7.76
C SER A 27 -3.45 -10.70 7.05
N PHE A 28 -2.23 -11.01 7.51
CA PHE A 28 -1.01 -10.55 6.84
C PHE A 28 -0.90 -11.08 5.40
N ASP A 29 -1.27 -12.33 5.16
CA ASP A 29 -1.28 -12.93 3.82
C ASP A 29 -2.29 -12.24 2.87
N GLU A 30 -3.44 -11.82 3.39
CA GLU A 30 -4.45 -11.08 2.62
C GLU A 30 -4.00 -9.64 2.34
N TYR A 31 -3.31 -9.00 3.29
CA TYR A 31 -2.68 -7.71 3.10
C TYR A 31 -1.68 -7.75 1.93
N ASP A 32 -0.78 -8.73 1.90
CA ASP A 32 0.22 -8.84 0.83
C ASP A 32 -0.42 -9.01 -0.55
N LYS A 33 -1.48 -9.81 -0.65
CA LYS A 33 -2.27 -9.98 -1.88
C LYS A 33 -2.95 -8.68 -2.30
N LEU A 34 -3.55 -7.96 -1.36
CA LEU A 34 -4.21 -6.68 -1.63
C LEU A 34 -3.21 -5.60 -2.06
N THR A 35 -2.04 -5.54 -1.43
CA THR A 35 -0.98 -4.60 -1.84
C THR A 35 -0.46 -4.90 -3.25
N ALA A 36 -0.29 -6.17 -3.62
CA ALA A 36 0.07 -6.55 -4.99
C ALA A 36 -1.02 -6.14 -5.99
N LEU A 37 -2.30 -6.36 -5.66
CA LEU A 37 -3.43 -5.98 -6.51
C LEU A 37 -3.57 -4.46 -6.66
N ASN A 38 -3.40 -3.71 -5.57
CA ASN A 38 -3.40 -2.24 -5.59
C ASN A 38 -2.29 -1.74 -6.53
N ARG A 39 -1.08 -2.31 -6.46
CA ARG A 39 0.05 -1.92 -7.32
C ARG A 39 -0.26 -2.20 -8.79
N GLN A 40 -0.88 -3.33 -9.11
CA GLN A 40 -1.29 -3.67 -10.47
C GLN A 40 -2.39 -2.73 -10.99
N THR A 41 -3.39 -2.45 -10.16
CA THR A 41 -4.58 -1.67 -10.54
C THR A 41 -4.23 -0.22 -10.84
N PHE A 42 -3.45 0.40 -9.96
CA PHE A 42 -3.10 1.80 -10.09
C PHE A 42 -1.82 1.99 -10.91
N SER A 43 -0.95 0.98 -11.04
CA SER A 43 0.34 1.08 -11.75
C SER A 43 1.12 2.37 -11.40
N PRO A 44 1.24 2.76 -10.12
CA PRO A 44 1.81 4.06 -9.78
C PRO A 44 3.31 4.07 -10.11
N LEU A 45 3.77 5.16 -10.73
CA LEU A 45 5.16 5.29 -11.18
C LEU A 45 6.16 5.16 -10.02
N TYR A 46 5.78 5.65 -8.83
CA TYR A 46 6.60 5.62 -7.62
C TYR A 46 6.29 4.45 -6.68
N ALA A 47 5.67 3.37 -7.17
CA ALA A 47 5.34 2.21 -6.35
C ALA A 47 6.55 1.68 -5.55
N ASP A 48 7.76 1.81 -6.11
CA ASP A 48 9.02 1.35 -5.51
C ASP A 48 9.59 2.32 -4.46
N LEU A 49 9.19 3.60 -4.49
CA LEU A 49 9.57 4.61 -3.49
C LEU A 49 8.65 4.62 -2.27
N LEU A 50 7.48 4.00 -2.38
CA LEU A 50 6.55 3.91 -1.26
C LEU A 50 7.14 3.03 -0.17
N PRO A 51 6.97 3.42 1.11
CA PRO A 51 7.61 2.74 2.21
C PRO A 51 7.16 1.28 2.25
N LYS A 52 8.11 0.36 2.07
CA LYS A 52 7.86 -1.06 2.33
C LYS A 52 7.81 -1.22 3.84
N ARG A 53 6.85 -1.99 4.37
CA ARG A 53 6.70 -2.21 5.83
C ARG A 53 8.01 -2.61 6.54
N LEU A 54 8.92 -3.29 5.83
CA LEU A 54 10.26 -3.63 6.32
C LEU A 54 11.08 -2.40 6.78
N ASP A 55 10.87 -1.24 6.17
CA ASP A 55 11.58 0.00 6.53
C ASP A 55 10.93 0.72 7.72
N ILE A 56 9.63 0.55 7.94
CA ILE A 56 8.88 1.25 8.98
C ILE A 56 9.06 0.56 10.35
N SER A 57 9.16 -0.77 10.36
CA SER A 57 9.43 -1.54 11.58
C SER A 57 10.80 -1.24 12.20
N SER A 58 11.75 -0.72 11.42
CA SER A 58 13.09 -0.38 11.91
C SER A 58 13.16 1.00 12.61
N LYS A 59 12.06 1.78 12.60
CA LYS A 59 12.03 3.15 13.13
C LYS A 59 11.32 3.31 14.49
N THR A 60 11.04 2.20 15.17
CA THR A 60 10.58 2.22 16.57
C THR A 60 11.67 1.63 17.46
N ILE A 61 12.59 2.50 17.89
CA ILE A 61 13.43 2.35 19.09
C ILE A 61 13.13 3.58 19.96
#